data_AF-A0A3G2JAX8-F1
#
_entry.id   AF-A0A3G2JAX8-F1
#
_cell.length_a   1.000
_cell.length_b   1.000
_cell.length_c   1.000
_cell.angle_alpha   90.00
_cell.angle_beta   90.00
_cell.angle_gamma   90.00
#
_symmetry.space_group_name_H-M   'P 1'
#
loop_
_entity.id
_entity.type
_entity.pdbx_description
1 polymer ?
#
loop_
_entity_poly.entity_id
_entity_poly.type
_entity_poly.pdbx_seq_one_letter_code
_entity_poly.pdbx_strand_id
1 'polypeptide(L)'
;MSLTSHLKDPRSPISRFLAEQLPGTKDVLTDYRERLARFPAPLLPRAEAGLKPEYRMLGHTIDHRLRISLGAPTGIPIKEGIVRAVLDDDGWPSRDVIRAVQQAGDAMLEELARYESDTGQPLSLAPAEEERLIRLCHVASSFEAIFRHCGWMRGNTLGLCAPGSTLDDLVDAVADYVVDDIRQQMQLAAHPGPFEALRLLDASARICGPVFDGSLQVGGADADFILDGTLIDCKATIRPERMGRSEIYQLAGYLLLDYSNTHSISTVALYLSRQGALIDWSVEDFLGLLGARHDLATLREACCHALTGGQHGTPLPPPDPARLLPRPRAASPALQPSLFDQVD
;
A
#
# COMPACT_ATOMS: atom_id res chain seq x y z
N MET A 1 -7.28 13.73 -8.15
CA MET A 1 -8.23 12.73 -7.59
C MET A 1 -7.55 11.38 -7.69
N SER A 2 -7.70 10.45 -6.74
CA SER A 2 -7.08 9.12 -6.86
C SER A 2 -8.13 8.04 -7.16
N LEU A 3 -7.70 6.82 -7.49
CA LEU A 3 -8.60 5.65 -7.58
C LEU A 3 -9.54 5.58 -6.37
N THR A 4 -9.01 5.70 -5.16
CA THR A 4 -9.82 5.68 -3.92
C THR A 4 -10.86 6.81 -3.88
N SER A 5 -10.56 8.00 -4.41
CA SER A 5 -11.55 9.07 -4.56
C SER A 5 -12.64 8.69 -5.55
N HIS A 6 -12.28 8.12 -6.71
CA HIS A 6 -13.24 7.66 -7.70
C HIS A 6 -14.15 6.55 -7.16
N LEU A 7 -13.63 5.61 -6.38
CA LEU A 7 -14.40 4.52 -5.77
C LEU A 7 -15.43 5.01 -4.74
N LYS A 8 -15.25 6.21 -4.17
CA LYS A 8 -16.24 6.85 -3.31
C LYS A 8 -17.38 7.51 -4.09
N ASP A 9 -17.14 7.91 -5.34
CA ASP A 9 -18.18 8.42 -6.23
C ASP A 9 -18.81 7.27 -7.03
N PRO A 10 -20.05 6.86 -6.74
CA PRO A 10 -20.71 5.76 -7.46
C PRO A 10 -20.97 6.10 -8.94
N ARG A 11 -20.89 7.37 -9.34
CA ARG A 11 -21.09 7.80 -10.72
C ARG A 11 -19.80 7.79 -11.53
N SER A 12 -18.64 7.67 -10.88
CA SER A 12 -17.38 7.64 -11.60
C SER A 12 -17.34 6.45 -12.58
N PRO A 13 -16.69 6.59 -13.75
CA PRO A 13 -16.63 5.52 -14.74
C PRO A 13 -16.13 4.19 -14.16
N ILE A 14 -15.05 4.21 -13.36
CA ILE A 14 -14.50 3.01 -12.73
C ILE A 14 -15.46 2.39 -11.70
N SER A 15 -16.13 3.19 -10.87
CA SER A 15 -17.10 2.70 -9.89
C SER A 15 -18.28 2.00 -10.57
N ARG A 16 -18.81 2.58 -11.65
CA ARG A 16 -19.91 1.97 -12.41
C ARG A 16 -19.47 0.67 -13.06
N PHE A 17 -18.31 0.68 -13.72
CA PHE A 17 -17.77 -0.51 -14.36
C PHE A 17 -17.60 -1.67 -13.36
N LEU A 18 -16.94 -1.43 -12.22
CA LEU A 18 -16.75 -2.44 -11.18
C LEU A 18 -18.08 -2.93 -10.60
N ALA A 19 -19.03 -2.03 -10.33
CA ALA A 19 -20.33 -2.41 -9.79
C ALA A 19 -21.16 -3.27 -10.76
N GLU A 20 -21.05 -3.02 -12.07
CA GLU A 20 -21.78 -3.75 -13.10
C GLU A 20 -21.14 -5.10 -13.45
N GLN A 21 -19.80 -5.15 -13.51
CA GLN A 21 -19.06 -6.32 -14.00
C GLN A 21 -18.53 -7.22 -12.88
N LEU A 22 -18.36 -6.68 -11.67
CA LEU A 22 -17.78 -7.37 -10.51
C LEU A 22 -18.63 -7.17 -9.24
N PRO A 23 -19.95 -7.48 -9.27
CA PRO A 23 -20.87 -7.15 -8.17
C PRO A 23 -20.63 -7.95 -6.86
N GLY A 24 -19.89 -9.07 -6.93
CA GLY A 24 -19.75 -10.10 -5.89
C GLY A 24 -18.87 -9.75 -4.67
N THR A 25 -18.63 -8.47 -4.37
CA THR A 25 -17.73 -8.07 -3.26
C THR A 25 -18.06 -8.68 -1.90
N LYS A 26 -19.33 -9.04 -1.65
CA LYS A 26 -19.75 -9.71 -0.41
C LYS A 26 -19.15 -11.11 -0.27
N ASP A 27 -18.97 -11.82 -1.36
CA ASP A 27 -18.43 -13.19 -1.34
C ASP A 27 -16.93 -13.15 -1.05
N VAL A 28 -16.20 -12.22 -1.67
CA VAL A 28 -14.80 -11.93 -1.32
C VAL A 28 -14.65 -11.53 0.15
N LEU A 29 -15.50 -10.62 0.64
CA LEU A 29 -15.45 -10.18 2.04
C LEU A 29 -15.84 -11.30 3.03
N THR A 30 -16.61 -12.29 2.60
CA THR A 30 -16.95 -13.45 3.43
C THR A 30 -15.74 -14.37 3.56
N ASP A 31 -15.15 -14.77 2.42
CA ASP A 31 -13.91 -15.58 2.40
C ASP A 31 -12.75 -14.87 3.13
N TYR A 32 -12.58 -13.56 2.92
CA TYR A 32 -11.61 -12.74 3.66
C TYR A 32 -11.79 -12.84 5.18
N ARG A 33 -13.02 -12.72 5.69
CA ARG A 33 -13.30 -12.80 7.13
C ARG A 33 -13.06 -14.19 7.70
N GLU A 34 -13.40 -15.24 6.94
CA GLU A 34 -13.13 -16.62 7.33
C GLU A 34 -11.63 -16.91 7.43
N ARG A 35 -10.83 -16.37 6.51
CA ARG A 35 -9.36 -16.48 6.57
C ARG A 35 -8.75 -15.61 7.66
N LEU A 36 -9.25 -14.39 7.83
CA LEU A 36 -8.82 -13.47 8.89
C LEU A 36 -8.98 -14.08 10.29
N ALA A 37 -10.02 -14.88 10.52
CA ALA A 37 -10.27 -15.53 11.81
C ALA A 37 -9.16 -16.51 12.24
N ARG A 38 -8.23 -16.87 11.34
CA ARG A 38 -7.07 -17.73 11.63
C ARG A 38 -5.88 -16.95 12.19
N PHE A 39 -5.94 -15.63 12.17
CA PHE A 39 -4.87 -14.74 12.62
C PHE A 39 -5.18 -14.11 13.98
N PRO A 40 -4.15 -13.72 14.76
CA PRO A 40 -4.35 -13.06 16.03
C PRO A 40 -5.03 -11.69 15.88
N ALA A 41 -5.51 -11.16 17.00
CA ALA A 41 -6.00 -9.79 17.06
C ALA A 41 -4.92 -8.78 16.62
N PRO A 42 -5.31 -7.66 15.98
CA PRO A 42 -4.36 -6.66 15.52
C PRO A 42 -3.53 -6.08 16.67
N LEU A 43 -2.23 -5.90 16.43
CA LEU A 43 -1.36 -5.11 17.29
C LEU A 43 -1.88 -3.69 17.46
N LEU A 44 -1.89 -3.24 18.72
CA LEU A 44 -2.28 -1.88 19.09
C LEU A 44 -1.03 -1.06 19.45
N PRO A 45 -0.90 0.18 18.94
CA PRO A 45 0.18 1.06 19.33
C PRO A 45 0.05 1.42 20.82
N ARG A 46 1.19 1.41 21.53
CA ARG A 46 1.27 1.73 22.96
C ARG A 46 1.72 3.18 23.15
N ALA A 47 0.85 4.12 22.80
CA ALA A 47 1.11 5.53 23.06
C ALA A 47 1.00 5.87 24.56
N GLU A 48 1.68 6.92 24.99
CA GLU A 48 1.61 7.43 26.36
C GLU A 48 0.18 7.82 26.76
N ALA A 49 -0.09 7.83 28.07
CA ALA A 49 -1.41 8.17 28.59
C ALA A 49 -1.83 9.59 28.13
N GLY A 50 -2.97 9.67 27.44
CA GLY A 50 -3.52 10.92 26.93
C GLY A 50 -3.15 11.23 25.48
N LEU A 51 -2.19 10.52 24.88
CA LEU A 51 -1.88 10.63 23.46
C LEU A 51 -2.75 9.67 22.65
N LYS A 52 -3.33 10.18 21.56
CA LYS A 52 -4.04 9.36 20.59
C LYS A 52 -3.06 8.98 19.47
N PRO A 53 -2.84 7.68 19.22
CA PRO A 53 -2.00 7.24 18.11
C PRO A 53 -2.48 7.80 16.77
N GLU A 54 -1.55 8.34 15.98
CA GLU A 54 -1.82 8.82 14.63
C GLU A 54 -1.84 7.67 13.63
N TYR A 55 -2.91 6.86 13.66
CA TYR A 55 -3.02 5.62 12.88
C TYR A 55 -2.72 5.78 11.38
N ARG A 56 -3.10 6.92 10.78
CA ARG A 56 -2.82 7.17 9.36
C ARG A 56 -1.31 7.29 9.10
N MET A 57 -0.61 8.06 9.92
CA MET A 57 0.85 8.23 9.80
C MET A 57 1.60 6.94 10.10
N LEU A 58 1.16 6.18 11.11
CA LEU A 58 1.69 4.83 11.36
C LEU A 58 1.54 3.92 10.13
N GLY A 59 0.42 4.01 9.43
CA GLY A 59 0.18 3.28 8.19
C GLY A 59 1.15 3.63 7.06
N HIS A 60 1.40 4.91 6.82
CA HIS A 60 2.42 5.33 5.83
C HIS A 60 3.84 4.94 6.27
N THR A 61 4.12 5.02 7.58
CA THR A 61 5.44 4.68 8.13
C THR A 61 5.77 3.20 7.92
N ILE A 62 4.81 2.29 8.18
CA ILE A 62 5.04 0.86 7.96
C ILE A 62 5.15 0.54 6.47
N ASP A 63 4.38 1.22 5.60
CA ASP A 63 4.50 1.08 4.15
C ASP A 63 5.91 1.44 3.65
N HIS A 64 6.44 2.61 4.03
CA HIS A 64 7.81 2.99 3.70
C HIS A 64 8.85 2.01 4.25
N ARG A 65 8.67 1.55 5.50
CA ARG A 65 9.61 0.59 6.09
C ARG A 65 9.61 -0.75 5.35
N LEU A 66 8.43 -1.23 4.91
CA LEU A 66 8.30 -2.44 4.10
C LEU A 66 8.96 -2.26 2.72
N ARG A 67 8.77 -1.11 2.05
CA ARG A 67 9.43 -0.77 0.77
C ARG A 67 10.96 -0.80 0.88
N ILE A 68 11.52 -0.18 1.92
CA ILE A 68 12.96 -0.24 2.20
C ILE A 68 13.40 -1.70 2.42
N SER A 69 12.60 -2.48 3.15
CA SER A 69 12.87 -3.91 3.35
C SER A 69 12.79 -4.76 2.08
N LEU A 70 12.30 -4.21 0.97
CA LEU A 70 12.23 -4.83 -0.36
C LEU A 70 13.23 -4.20 -1.35
N GLY A 71 14.10 -3.30 -0.90
CA GLY A 71 15.10 -2.63 -1.73
C GLY A 71 14.60 -1.40 -2.48
N ALA A 72 13.55 -0.73 -2.00
CA ALA A 72 13.03 0.50 -2.61
C ALA A 72 12.98 1.65 -1.59
N PRO A 73 14.13 2.26 -1.24
CA PRO A 73 14.22 3.17 -0.11
C PRO A 73 13.71 4.59 -0.37
N THR A 74 13.63 5.00 -1.63
CA THR A 74 13.12 6.31 -2.01
C THR A 74 12.02 6.17 -3.06
N GLY A 75 10.98 7.01 -2.94
CA GLY A 75 9.86 7.06 -3.86
C GLY A 75 9.62 8.47 -4.40
N ILE A 76 9.00 8.57 -5.57
CA ILE A 76 8.58 9.85 -6.17
C ILE A 76 7.73 10.70 -5.21
N PRO A 77 6.75 10.15 -4.45
CA PRO A 77 5.93 10.95 -3.54
C PRO A 77 6.72 11.73 -2.49
N ILE A 78 7.81 11.15 -1.95
CA ILE A 78 8.65 11.81 -0.96
C ILE A 78 9.42 12.97 -1.62
N LYS A 79 10.05 12.73 -2.77
CA LYS A 79 10.84 13.72 -3.52
C LYS A 79 9.96 14.91 -3.92
N GLU A 80 8.79 14.64 -4.49
CA GLU A 80 7.82 15.67 -4.87
C GLU A 80 7.23 16.38 -3.65
N GLY A 81 7.10 15.70 -2.52
CA GLY A 81 6.69 16.30 -1.25
C GLY A 81 7.67 17.36 -0.74
N ILE A 82 8.97 17.07 -0.82
CA ILE A 82 10.04 18.02 -0.47
C ILE A 82 10.00 19.25 -1.37
N VAL A 83 9.87 19.05 -2.69
CA VAL A 83 9.75 20.16 -3.64
C VAL A 83 8.50 21.00 -3.36
N ARG A 84 7.35 20.35 -3.13
CA ARG A 84 6.08 21.02 -2.86
C ARG A 84 6.05 21.79 -1.54
N ALA A 85 6.77 21.33 -0.53
CA ALA A 85 6.91 22.06 0.73
C ALA A 85 7.41 23.50 0.53
N VAL A 86 8.16 23.75 -0.56
CA VAL A 86 8.71 25.08 -0.89
C VAL A 86 7.83 25.86 -1.87
N LEU A 87 7.22 25.17 -2.81
CA LEU A 87 6.39 25.80 -3.85
C LEU A 87 5.08 26.38 -3.30
N ASP A 88 4.59 25.82 -2.20
CA ASP A 88 3.38 26.24 -1.52
C ASP A 88 3.71 26.76 -0.12
N ASP A 89 3.85 28.09 0.02
CA ASP A 89 4.11 28.75 1.30
C ASP A 89 2.83 29.04 2.11
N ASP A 90 1.64 28.72 1.55
CA ASP A 90 0.37 28.94 2.23
C ASP A 90 0.21 27.99 3.43
N GLY A 91 0.03 28.59 4.61
CA GLY A 91 -0.22 27.87 5.86
C GLY A 91 1.02 27.53 6.67
N TRP A 92 2.22 27.55 6.09
CA TRP A 92 3.46 27.37 6.85
C TRP A 92 3.67 28.48 7.89
N PRO A 93 4.30 28.21 9.04
CA PRO A 93 4.53 29.24 10.05
C PRO A 93 5.51 30.34 9.63
N SER A 94 6.55 29.99 8.86
CA SER A 94 7.54 30.95 8.35
C SER A 94 8.37 30.38 7.22
N ARG A 95 9.01 31.25 6.42
CA ARG A 95 9.95 30.84 5.37
C ARG A 95 11.21 30.15 5.90
N ASP A 96 11.63 30.47 7.12
CA ASP A 96 12.81 29.83 7.71
C ASP A 96 12.51 28.38 8.13
N VAL A 97 11.27 28.09 8.55
CA VAL A 97 10.79 26.71 8.77
C VAL A 97 10.76 25.94 7.45
N ILE A 98 10.22 26.53 6.37
CA ILE A 98 10.22 25.90 5.04
C ILE A 98 11.63 25.50 4.61
N ARG A 99 12.61 26.40 4.75
CA ARG A 99 14.02 26.12 4.39
C ARG A 99 14.60 24.99 5.24
N ALA A 100 14.36 25.00 6.55
CA ALA A 100 14.84 23.95 7.45
C ALA A 100 14.27 22.58 7.07
N VAL A 101 12.96 22.52 6.82
CA VAL A 101 12.28 21.30 6.37
C VAL A 101 12.80 20.82 5.01
N GLN A 102 13.01 21.72 4.05
CA GLN A 102 13.58 21.34 2.75
C GLN A 102 14.98 20.73 2.91
N GLN A 103 15.88 21.40 3.65
CA GLN A 103 17.25 20.93 3.88
C GLN A 103 17.27 19.58 4.60
N ALA A 104 16.42 19.41 5.60
CA ALA A 104 16.26 18.13 6.30
C ALA A 104 15.70 17.04 5.37
N GLY A 105 14.77 17.38 4.48
CA GLY A 105 14.23 16.48 3.46
C GLY A 105 15.29 15.99 2.47
N ASP A 106 16.14 16.90 1.98
CA ASP A 106 17.25 16.56 1.09
C ASP A 106 18.26 15.63 1.80
N ALA A 107 18.67 15.97 3.03
CA ALA A 107 19.53 15.12 3.84
C ALA A 107 18.90 13.74 4.13
N MET A 108 17.59 13.68 4.36
CA MET A 108 16.85 12.43 4.58
C MET A 108 16.90 11.54 3.35
N LEU A 109 16.76 12.09 2.14
CA LEU A 109 16.86 11.31 0.90
C LEU A 109 18.26 10.73 0.71
N GLU A 110 19.30 11.51 0.99
CA GLU A 110 20.69 11.06 0.93
C GLU A 110 20.96 9.93 1.93
N GLU A 111 20.35 9.99 3.11
CA GLU A 111 20.49 8.96 4.13
C GLU A 111 19.69 7.69 3.80
N LEU A 112 18.43 7.82 3.38
CA LEU A 112 17.58 6.69 2.97
C LEU A 112 18.21 5.90 1.82
N ALA A 113 18.88 6.58 0.88
CA ALA A 113 19.58 5.93 -0.23
C ALA A 113 20.68 4.95 0.21
N ARG A 114 21.15 5.02 1.46
CA ARG A 114 22.17 4.09 2.01
C ARG A 114 21.58 2.75 2.46
N TYR A 115 20.26 2.63 2.54
CA TYR A 115 19.56 1.43 3.01
C TYR A 115 19.20 0.42 1.90
N GLU A 116 19.80 0.59 0.72
CA GLU A 116 19.70 -0.32 -0.42
C GLU A 116 21.11 -0.76 -0.82
N SER A 117 21.31 -2.04 -1.12
CA SER A 117 22.59 -2.49 -1.68
C SER A 117 22.76 -2.05 -3.13
N ASP A 118 24.00 -2.06 -3.65
CA ASP A 118 24.27 -1.80 -5.08
C ASP A 118 23.50 -2.73 -6.04
N THR A 119 22.98 -3.86 -5.53
CA THR A 119 22.20 -4.85 -6.26
C THR A 119 20.70 -4.81 -5.95
N GLY A 120 20.22 -3.75 -5.27
CA GLY A 120 18.82 -3.59 -4.88
C GLY A 120 18.34 -4.59 -3.84
N GLN A 121 19.26 -5.16 -3.04
CA GLN A 121 18.93 -6.14 -2.00
C GLN A 121 18.73 -5.45 -0.64
N PRO A 122 17.79 -5.94 0.19
CA PRO A 122 17.58 -5.40 1.53
C PRO A 122 18.81 -5.61 2.42
N LEU A 123 19.20 -4.58 3.16
CA LEU A 123 20.29 -4.67 4.13
C LEU A 123 19.77 -5.16 5.49
N SER A 124 20.55 -6.04 6.13
CA SER A 124 20.37 -6.36 7.54
C SER A 124 20.89 -5.21 8.39
N LEU A 125 20.15 -4.80 9.41
CA LEU A 125 20.45 -3.61 10.21
C LEU A 125 20.68 -3.98 11.67
N ALA A 126 21.62 -3.28 12.30
CA ALA A 126 21.75 -3.31 13.75
C ALA A 126 20.53 -2.63 14.42
N PRO A 127 20.20 -2.96 15.69
CA PRO A 127 19.01 -2.41 16.35
C PRO A 127 18.93 -0.88 16.39
N ALA A 128 20.06 -0.20 16.56
CA ALA A 128 20.11 1.27 16.57
C ALA A 128 19.85 1.86 15.18
N GLU A 129 20.34 1.20 14.13
CA GLU A 129 20.10 1.60 12.74
C GLU A 129 18.63 1.39 12.35
N GLU A 130 18.00 0.32 12.85
CA GLU A 130 16.57 0.05 12.66
C GLU A 130 15.70 1.15 13.30
N GLU A 131 16.03 1.58 14.51
CA GLU A 131 15.30 2.66 15.17
C GLU A 131 15.38 3.96 14.38
N ARG A 132 16.60 4.35 13.98
CA ARG A 132 16.79 5.55 13.16
C ARG A 132 16.05 5.45 11.84
N LEU A 133 16.09 4.29 11.18
CA LEU A 133 15.36 4.05 9.94
C LEU A 133 13.85 4.21 10.11
N ILE A 134 13.26 3.69 11.18
CA ILE A 134 11.82 3.83 11.43
C ILE A 134 11.45 5.31 11.59
N ARG A 135 12.26 6.08 12.33
CA ARG A 135 12.04 7.52 12.50
C ARG A 135 12.15 8.26 11.17
N LEU A 136 13.14 7.93 10.33
CA LEU A 136 13.27 8.46 8.97
C LEU A 136 12.03 8.13 8.11
N CYS A 137 11.51 6.89 8.17
CA CYS A 137 10.28 6.51 7.47
C CYS A 137 9.08 7.36 7.91
N HIS A 138 9.02 7.71 9.20
CA HIS A 138 7.95 8.55 9.73
C HIS A 138 8.06 10.00 9.21
N VAL A 139 9.27 10.56 9.19
CA VAL A 139 9.53 11.87 8.59
C VAL A 139 9.22 11.87 7.09
N ALA A 140 9.62 10.82 6.37
CA ALA A 140 9.30 10.65 4.94
C ALA A 140 7.79 10.62 4.67
N SER A 141 7.02 9.97 5.55
CA SER A 141 5.55 9.92 5.48
C SER A 141 4.93 11.33 5.52
N SER A 142 5.56 12.28 6.22
CA SER A 142 5.09 13.67 6.31
C SER A 142 5.30 14.43 5.00
N PHE A 143 6.40 14.16 4.28
CA PHE A 143 6.61 14.70 2.94
C PHE A 143 5.65 14.10 1.92
N GLU A 144 5.43 12.79 1.97
CA GLU A 144 4.41 12.15 1.12
C GLU A 144 3.01 12.73 1.39
N ALA A 145 2.67 13.04 2.64
CA ALA A 145 1.41 13.70 2.96
C ALA A 145 1.29 15.08 2.28
N ILE A 146 2.37 15.87 2.25
CA ILE A 146 2.40 17.16 1.54
C ILE A 146 2.15 16.94 0.04
N PHE A 147 2.81 15.96 -0.57
CA PHE A 147 2.59 15.61 -1.97
C PHE A 147 1.13 15.24 -2.26
N ARG A 148 0.57 14.28 -1.51
CA ARG A 148 -0.79 13.76 -1.76
C ARG A 148 -1.88 14.79 -1.52
N HIS A 149 -1.61 15.81 -0.71
CA HIS A 149 -2.53 16.90 -0.44
C HIS A 149 -2.25 18.17 -1.26
N CYS A 150 -1.29 18.10 -2.18
CA CYS A 150 -0.88 19.20 -3.06
C CYS A 150 -0.45 20.46 -2.30
N GLY A 151 0.10 20.33 -1.10
CA GLY A 151 0.43 21.46 -0.23
C GLY A 151 0.59 21.05 1.23
N TRP A 152 1.11 21.97 2.05
CA TRP A 152 1.18 21.74 3.49
C TRP A 152 -0.20 21.80 4.13
N MET A 153 -0.42 20.93 5.12
CA MET A 153 -1.68 20.87 5.86
C MET A 153 -1.46 21.20 7.32
N ARG A 154 -2.37 22.00 7.88
CA ARG A 154 -2.44 22.22 9.33
C ARG A 154 -2.56 20.88 10.06
N GLY A 155 -1.57 20.60 10.92
CA GLY A 155 -1.46 19.34 11.66
C GLY A 155 -0.35 18.42 11.15
N ASN A 156 0.29 18.71 10.01
CA ASN A 156 1.55 18.05 9.64
C ASN A 156 2.68 18.55 10.56
N THR A 157 3.34 17.62 11.25
CA THR A 157 4.33 17.89 12.30
C THR A 157 5.59 18.60 11.81
N LEU A 158 5.91 18.52 10.52
CA LEU A 158 7.03 19.28 9.94
C LEU A 158 6.85 20.80 10.09
N GLY A 159 5.60 21.27 10.13
CA GLY A 159 5.31 22.68 10.39
C GLY A 159 5.45 23.09 11.85
N LEU A 160 5.83 22.19 12.77
CA LEU A 160 6.02 22.49 14.18
C LEU A 160 7.51 22.60 14.57
N CYS A 161 8.43 22.37 13.62
CA CYS A 161 9.86 22.46 13.90
C CYS A 161 10.31 23.92 14.11
N ALA A 162 11.46 24.09 14.75
CA ALA A 162 12.06 25.40 14.91
C ALA A 162 12.73 25.85 13.59
N PRO A 163 12.85 27.16 13.35
CA PRO A 163 13.76 27.67 12.34
C PRO A 163 15.17 27.11 12.55
N GLY A 164 15.77 26.58 11.49
CA GLY A 164 17.11 25.98 11.54
C GLY A 164 17.17 24.55 12.10
N SER A 165 16.03 23.91 12.39
CA SER A 165 16.00 22.47 12.72
C SER A 165 16.67 21.64 11.63
N THR A 166 17.47 20.68 12.06
CA THR A 166 18.19 19.71 11.23
C THR A 166 17.37 18.44 11.04
N LEU A 167 17.86 17.51 10.20
CA LEU A 167 17.27 16.18 10.09
C LEU A 167 17.23 15.44 11.44
N ASP A 168 18.32 15.53 12.21
CA ASP A 168 18.41 14.86 13.51
C ASP A 168 17.36 15.40 14.47
N ASP A 169 17.12 16.72 14.49
CA ASP A 169 16.04 17.32 15.29
C ASP A 169 14.66 16.78 14.91
N LEU A 170 14.39 16.56 13.62
CA LEU A 170 13.12 16.01 13.15
C LEU A 170 12.95 14.53 13.49
N VAL A 171 14.03 13.75 13.38
CA VAL A 171 14.08 12.32 13.73
C VAL A 171 13.90 12.11 15.22
N ASP A 172 14.57 12.92 16.05
CA ASP A 172 14.50 12.86 17.50
C ASP A 172 13.13 13.32 18.03
N ALA A 173 12.43 14.18 17.28
CA ALA A 173 11.07 14.59 17.61
C ALA A 173 9.99 13.50 17.38
N VAL A 174 10.33 12.41 16.68
CA VAL A 174 9.39 11.27 16.50
C VAL A 174 9.16 10.60 17.85
N ALA A 175 7.90 10.33 18.21
CA ALA A 175 7.59 9.70 19.48
C ALA A 175 8.00 8.22 19.51
N ASP A 176 8.51 7.73 20.65
CA ASP A 176 9.02 6.36 20.80
C ASP A 176 7.96 5.28 20.51
N TYR A 177 6.68 5.57 20.79
CA TYR A 177 5.60 4.62 20.47
C TYR A 177 5.48 4.32 18.96
N VAL A 178 5.92 5.25 18.10
CA VAL A 178 5.98 5.02 16.65
C VAL A 178 7.04 3.95 16.37
N VAL A 179 8.22 4.08 16.96
CA VAL A 179 9.31 3.11 16.80
C VAL A 179 8.87 1.72 17.26
N ASP A 180 8.28 1.64 18.45
CA ASP A 180 7.81 0.37 19.02
C ASP A 180 6.68 -0.27 18.21
N ASP A 181 5.72 0.52 17.71
CA ASP A 181 4.60 0.00 16.89
C ASP A 181 5.09 -0.56 15.55
N ILE A 182 5.98 0.18 14.86
CA ILE A 182 6.51 -0.25 13.56
C ILE A 182 7.45 -1.45 13.72
N ARG A 183 8.29 -1.47 14.76
CA ARG A 183 9.17 -2.61 15.06
C ARG A 183 8.36 -3.89 15.28
N GLN A 184 7.27 -3.84 16.04
CA GLN A 184 6.41 -5.02 16.25
C GLN A 184 5.73 -5.47 14.95
N GLN A 185 5.28 -4.55 14.09
CA GLN A 185 4.72 -4.91 12.78
C GLN A 185 5.78 -5.51 11.84
N MET A 186 7.02 -5.01 11.88
CA MET A 186 8.13 -5.59 11.10
C MET A 186 8.52 -6.98 11.60
N GLN A 187 8.40 -7.26 12.89
CA GLN A 187 8.56 -8.61 13.45
C GLN A 187 7.50 -9.56 12.91
N LEU A 188 6.23 -9.14 12.81
CA LEU A 188 5.16 -9.95 12.20
C LEU A 188 5.39 -10.20 10.70
N ALA A 189 6.03 -9.25 10.01
CA ALA A 189 6.39 -9.41 8.59
C ALA A 189 7.58 -10.38 8.42
N ALA A 190 8.51 -10.40 9.38
CA ALA A 190 9.68 -11.27 9.42
C ALA A 190 9.33 -12.68 9.90
N HIS A 191 10.31 -13.60 9.90
CA HIS A 191 10.12 -15.04 10.15
C HIS A 191 9.23 -15.35 11.38
N PRO A 192 8.24 -16.25 11.26
CA PRO A 192 7.83 -17.03 10.07
C PRO A 192 6.82 -16.31 9.15
N GLY A 193 6.81 -14.98 9.16
CA GLY A 193 5.89 -14.10 8.45
C GLY A 193 6.14 -13.97 6.94
N PRO A 194 5.17 -13.39 6.20
CA PRO A 194 5.12 -13.45 4.74
C PRO A 194 6.30 -12.77 4.05
N PHE A 195 6.91 -11.73 4.63
CA PHE A 195 8.01 -11.01 4.00
C PHE A 195 9.36 -11.71 4.16
N GLU A 196 9.46 -12.82 4.90
CA GLU A 196 10.71 -13.59 4.93
C GLU A 196 11.11 -14.08 3.53
N ALA A 197 10.23 -14.81 2.86
CA ALA A 197 10.49 -15.33 1.52
C ALA A 197 10.47 -14.22 0.45
N LEU A 198 9.56 -13.24 0.58
CA LEU A 198 9.42 -12.17 -0.41
C LEU A 198 10.66 -11.27 -0.53
N ARG A 199 11.43 -11.13 0.55
CA ARG A 199 12.70 -10.40 0.53
C ARG A 199 13.80 -11.13 -0.23
N LEU A 200 13.69 -12.44 -0.39
CA LEU A 200 14.68 -13.28 -1.09
C LEU A 200 14.46 -13.35 -2.61
N LEU A 201 13.40 -12.72 -3.13
CA LEU A 201 13.13 -12.65 -4.56
C LEU A 201 14.29 -11.98 -5.32
N ASP A 202 14.26 -12.03 -6.64
CA ASP A 202 15.14 -11.16 -7.44
C ASP A 202 14.62 -9.72 -7.43
N ALA A 203 15.51 -8.74 -7.58
CA ALA A 203 15.14 -7.32 -7.59
C ALA A 203 14.09 -7.00 -8.67
N SER A 204 14.17 -7.65 -9.83
CA SER A 204 13.17 -7.50 -10.91
C SER A 204 11.78 -8.04 -10.57
N ALA A 205 11.69 -8.94 -9.59
CA ALA A 205 10.42 -9.49 -9.09
C ALA A 205 9.88 -8.73 -7.88
N ARG A 206 10.57 -7.68 -7.40
CA ARG A 206 10.14 -6.81 -6.31
C ARG A 206 9.82 -5.41 -6.83
N ILE A 207 8.57 -5.17 -7.18
CA ILE A 207 8.13 -3.86 -7.66
C ILE A 207 7.38 -3.16 -6.53
N CYS A 208 7.93 -2.04 -6.04
CA CYS A 208 7.29 -1.20 -5.03
C CYS A 208 6.64 0.02 -5.68
N GLY A 209 5.39 0.32 -5.32
CA GLY A 209 4.66 1.46 -5.89
C GLY A 209 4.37 1.35 -7.39
N PRO A 210 4.00 0.17 -7.94
CA PRO A 210 3.74 0.06 -9.36
C PRO A 210 2.60 0.99 -9.78
N VAL A 211 2.80 1.63 -10.93
CA VAL A 211 1.77 2.33 -11.68
C VAL A 211 1.32 1.47 -12.86
N PHE A 212 0.17 1.80 -13.40
CA PHE A 212 -0.51 1.04 -14.45
C PHE A 212 -0.84 1.94 -15.64
N ASP A 213 -1.09 1.35 -16.80
CA ASP A 213 -1.48 2.06 -18.03
C ASP A 213 -2.70 2.97 -17.80
N GLY A 214 -3.65 2.50 -16.98
CA GLY A 214 -4.88 3.21 -16.62
C GLY A 214 -4.75 4.20 -15.46
N SER A 215 -3.58 4.34 -14.81
CA SER A 215 -3.46 5.11 -13.58
C SER A 215 -3.85 6.58 -13.73
N LEU A 216 -3.52 7.21 -14.87
CA LEU A 216 -3.84 8.63 -15.10
C LEU A 216 -5.34 8.87 -15.32
N GLN A 217 -6.06 7.90 -15.89
CA GLN A 217 -7.49 7.96 -16.19
C GLN A 217 -8.35 7.96 -14.91
N VAL A 218 -7.78 7.53 -13.78
CA VAL A 218 -8.38 7.62 -12.44
C VAL A 218 -7.66 8.66 -11.55
N GLY A 219 -6.90 9.56 -12.19
CA GLY A 219 -6.16 10.67 -11.56
C GLY A 219 -4.98 10.26 -10.66
N GLY A 220 -4.59 9.00 -10.73
CA GLY A 220 -3.51 8.40 -9.95
C GLY A 220 -3.96 7.08 -9.34
N ALA A 221 -3.22 6.01 -9.64
CA ALA A 221 -3.35 4.72 -9.00
C ALA A 221 -1.95 4.09 -8.87
N ASP A 222 -1.50 3.99 -7.64
CA ASP A 222 -0.31 3.28 -7.20
C ASP A 222 -0.77 2.17 -6.24
N ALA A 223 -0.38 0.92 -6.52
CA ALA A 223 -0.52 -0.16 -5.55
C ALA A 223 0.73 -0.20 -4.64
N ASP A 224 0.68 -0.95 -3.55
CA ASP A 224 1.83 -0.99 -2.63
C ASP A 224 2.94 -1.84 -3.23
N PHE A 225 2.63 -3.08 -3.61
CA PHE A 225 3.62 -4.01 -4.15
C PHE A 225 3.10 -4.88 -5.30
N ILE A 226 4.00 -5.25 -6.21
CA ILE A 226 3.89 -6.46 -7.02
C ILE A 226 5.13 -7.31 -6.74
N LEU A 227 4.93 -8.46 -6.11
CA LEU A 227 5.99 -9.38 -5.68
C LEU A 227 5.77 -10.74 -6.35
N ASP A 228 6.64 -11.12 -7.27
CA ASP A 228 6.54 -12.38 -8.03
C ASP A 228 5.13 -12.64 -8.62
N GLY A 229 4.61 -11.66 -9.37
CA GLY A 229 3.26 -11.75 -9.97
C GLY A 229 2.09 -11.59 -8.97
N THR A 230 2.37 -11.34 -7.69
CA THR A 230 1.34 -11.07 -6.67
C THR A 230 1.17 -9.58 -6.44
N LEU A 231 0.00 -9.03 -6.77
CA LEU A 231 -0.40 -7.66 -6.45
C LEU A 231 -0.85 -7.57 -4.99
N ILE A 232 -0.15 -6.79 -4.17
CA ILE A 232 -0.40 -6.67 -2.73
C ILE A 232 -0.80 -5.22 -2.39
N ASP A 233 -1.89 -5.09 -1.62
CA ASP A 233 -2.34 -3.86 -0.98
C ASP A 233 -2.23 -4.01 0.55
N CYS A 234 -1.49 -3.11 1.19
CA CYS A 234 -1.13 -3.16 2.59
C CYS A 234 -2.08 -2.33 3.44
N LYS A 235 -2.49 -2.88 4.59
CA LYS A 235 -3.47 -2.25 5.48
C LYS A 235 -3.03 -2.33 6.93
N ALA A 236 -2.68 -1.18 7.49
CA ALA A 236 -2.31 -1.02 8.90
C ALA A 236 -3.52 -0.70 9.82
N THR A 237 -4.58 -1.50 9.74
CA THR A 237 -5.84 -1.26 10.47
C THR A 237 -5.94 -2.05 11.77
N ILE A 238 -6.43 -1.39 12.83
CA ILE A 238 -6.81 -2.05 14.10
C ILE A 238 -8.21 -2.67 14.06
N ARG A 239 -8.94 -2.51 12.95
CA ARG A 239 -10.29 -3.04 12.74
C ARG A 239 -10.37 -3.74 11.37
N PRO A 240 -9.61 -4.84 11.18
CA PRO A 240 -9.56 -5.58 9.91
C PRO A 240 -10.93 -6.13 9.49
N GLU A 241 -11.82 -6.39 10.44
CA GLU A 241 -13.17 -6.93 10.22
C GLU A 241 -14.10 -5.93 9.50
N ARG A 242 -13.75 -4.64 9.55
CA ARG A 242 -14.50 -3.54 8.95
C ARG A 242 -14.12 -3.22 7.51
N MET A 243 -13.24 -4.02 6.90
CA MET A 243 -13.02 -3.93 5.46
C MET A 243 -14.35 -4.09 4.71
N GLY A 244 -14.49 -3.31 3.65
CA GLY A 244 -15.70 -3.19 2.89
C GLY A 244 -15.45 -3.23 1.39
N ARG A 245 -16.48 -2.81 0.67
CA ARG A 245 -16.50 -2.83 -0.80
C ARG A 245 -15.37 -2.01 -1.42
N SER A 246 -15.00 -0.89 -0.80
CA SER A 246 -13.96 0.01 -1.32
C SER A 246 -12.61 -0.66 -1.43
N GLU A 247 -12.21 -1.45 -0.44
CA GLU A 247 -10.91 -2.12 -0.41
C GLU A 247 -10.84 -3.23 -1.46
N ILE A 248 -11.93 -4.01 -1.61
CA ILE A 248 -12.01 -5.05 -2.65
C ILE A 248 -11.98 -4.44 -4.05
N TYR A 249 -12.72 -3.35 -4.26
CA TYR A 249 -12.69 -2.63 -5.54
C TYR A 249 -11.40 -1.88 -5.79
N GLN A 250 -10.63 -1.55 -4.76
CA GLN A 250 -9.30 -0.99 -4.93
C GLN A 250 -8.37 -2.04 -5.57
N LEU A 251 -8.32 -3.26 -5.01
CA LEU A 251 -7.58 -4.38 -5.59
C LEU A 251 -8.04 -4.71 -7.03
N ALA A 252 -9.36 -4.83 -7.24
CA ALA A 252 -9.90 -5.09 -8.57
C ALA A 252 -9.57 -3.96 -9.56
N GLY A 253 -9.61 -2.70 -9.10
CA GLY A 253 -9.22 -1.53 -9.88
C GLY A 253 -7.77 -1.64 -10.35
N TYR A 254 -6.82 -1.84 -9.44
CA TYR A 254 -5.41 -2.03 -9.79
C TYR A 254 -5.20 -3.15 -10.82
N LEU A 255 -5.82 -4.32 -10.59
CA LEU A 255 -5.74 -5.46 -11.50
C LEU A 255 -6.22 -5.12 -12.92
N LEU A 256 -7.29 -4.33 -13.04
CA LEU A 256 -7.88 -3.94 -14.33
C LEU A 256 -7.16 -2.78 -15.02
N LEU A 257 -6.42 -1.94 -14.29
CA LEU A 257 -5.71 -0.80 -14.87
C LEU A 257 -4.39 -1.21 -15.57
N ASP A 258 -3.89 -2.42 -15.32
CA ASP A 258 -2.75 -3.05 -16.01
C ASP A 258 -3.18 -3.59 -17.40
N TYR A 259 -3.58 -2.69 -18.30
CA TYR A 259 -4.18 -3.04 -19.60
C TYR A 259 -3.28 -3.94 -20.44
N SER A 260 -2.00 -3.57 -20.54
CA SER A 260 -0.98 -4.27 -21.32
C SER A 260 -0.50 -5.58 -20.68
N ASN A 261 -0.99 -5.94 -19.49
CA ASN A 261 -0.49 -7.06 -18.69
C ASN A 261 1.02 -6.96 -18.43
N THR A 262 1.55 -5.74 -18.25
CA THR A 262 2.99 -5.49 -18.08
C THR A 262 3.52 -6.25 -16.86
N HIS A 263 2.71 -6.35 -15.81
CA HIS A 263 3.13 -6.95 -14.54
C HIS A 263 2.78 -8.44 -14.42
N SER A 264 2.10 -9.02 -15.41
CA SER A 264 1.71 -10.45 -15.43
C SER A 264 1.08 -10.94 -14.12
N ILE A 265 0.19 -10.13 -13.55
CA ILE A 265 -0.41 -10.39 -12.23
C ILE A 265 -1.24 -11.68 -12.27
N SER A 266 -0.87 -12.65 -11.45
CA SER A 266 -1.56 -13.95 -11.32
C SER A 266 -2.28 -14.10 -9.98
N THR A 267 -1.89 -13.32 -8.98
CA THR A 267 -2.41 -13.38 -7.62
C THR A 267 -2.68 -11.95 -7.13
N VAL A 268 -3.74 -11.78 -6.34
CA VAL A 268 -4.00 -10.53 -5.61
C VAL A 268 -4.06 -10.82 -4.12
N ALA A 269 -3.60 -9.90 -3.28
CA ALA A 269 -3.55 -10.11 -1.85
C ALA A 269 -3.74 -8.82 -1.04
N LEU A 270 -4.28 -9.00 0.16
CA LEU A 270 -4.25 -8.01 1.23
C LEU A 270 -3.20 -8.42 2.26
N TYR A 271 -2.29 -7.51 2.58
CA TYR A 271 -1.37 -7.70 3.71
C TYR A 271 -1.80 -6.83 4.90
N LEU A 272 -2.14 -7.48 6.01
CA LEU A 272 -2.53 -6.83 7.27
C LEU A 272 -1.32 -6.73 8.19
N SER A 273 -0.63 -5.60 8.18
CA SER A 273 0.66 -5.41 8.87
C SER A 273 0.57 -5.57 10.39
N ARG A 274 -0.59 -5.32 10.98
CA ARG A 274 -0.84 -5.46 12.42
C ARG A 274 -1.14 -6.89 12.85
N GLN A 275 -1.27 -7.82 11.91
CA GLN A 275 -1.57 -9.23 12.15
C GLN A 275 -0.51 -10.15 11.54
N GLY A 276 0.36 -9.63 10.66
CA GLY A 276 1.25 -10.45 9.84
C GLY A 276 0.49 -11.31 8.83
N ALA A 277 -0.76 -10.96 8.51
CA ALA A 277 -1.64 -11.79 7.69
C ALA A 277 -1.52 -11.39 6.22
N LEU A 278 -1.08 -12.31 5.37
CA LEU A 278 -1.20 -12.21 3.92
C LEU A 278 -2.41 -13.06 3.48
N ILE A 279 -3.47 -12.41 3.04
CA ILE A 279 -4.68 -13.09 2.54
C ILE A 279 -4.72 -12.89 1.04
N ASP A 280 -4.51 -13.97 0.30
CA ASP A 280 -4.37 -13.98 -1.14
C ASP A 280 -5.45 -14.80 -1.87
N TRP A 281 -5.61 -14.47 -3.14
CA TRP A 281 -6.45 -15.18 -4.09
C TRP A 281 -5.72 -15.26 -5.42
N SER A 282 -5.79 -16.42 -6.07
CA SER A 282 -5.52 -16.45 -7.51
C SER A 282 -6.45 -15.46 -8.21
N VAL A 283 -6.01 -14.85 -9.31
CA VAL A 283 -6.84 -13.94 -10.11
C VAL A 283 -8.15 -14.61 -10.53
N GLU A 284 -8.11 -15.91 -10.87
CA GLU A 284 -9.29 -16.68 -11.22
C GLU A 284 -10.28 -16.78 -10.05
N ASP A 285 -9.82 -17.15 -8.86
CA ASP A 285 -10.67 -17.25 -7.67
C ASP A 285 -11.22 -15.87 -7.26
N PHE A 286 -10.38 -14.83 -7.31
CA PHE A 286 -10.79 -13.47 -6.96
C PHE A 286 -11.88 -12.94 -7.89
N LEU A 287 -11.70 -13.08 -9.21
CA LEU A 287 -12.69 -12.68 -10.20
C LEU A 287 -13.96 -13.54 -10.11
N GLY A 288 -13.80 -14.84 -9.84
CA GLY A 288 -14.92 -15.77 -9.60
C GLY A 288 -15.77 -15.35 -8.39
N LEU A 289 -15.15 -15.04 -7.25
CA LEU A 289 -15.82 -14.49 -6.06
C LEU A 289 -16.49 -13.14 -6.36
N LEU A 290 -15.89 -12.32 -7.22
CA LEU A 290 -16.48 -11.06 -7.66
C LEU A 290 -17.63 -11.23 -8.66
N GLY A 291 -17.93 -12.45 -9.10
CA GLY A 291 -19.01 -12.72 -10.06
C GLY A 291 -18.67 -12.29 -11.48
N ALA A 292 -17.39 -12.26 -11.83
CA ALA A 292 -16.94 -11.98 -13.20
C ALA A 292 -17.59 -12.96 -14.20
N ARG A 293 -18.03 -12.42 -15.34
CA ARG A 293 -18.58 -13.20 -16.47
C ARG A 293 -17.63 -13.32 -17.65
N HIS A 294 -16.49 -12.64 -17.57
CA HIS A 294 -15.50 -12.57 -18.64
C HIS A 294 -14.11 -12.75 -18.02
N ASP A 295 -13.16 -13.22 -18.83
CA ASP A 295 -11.77 -13.34 -18.43
C ASP A 295 -11.13 -11.97 -18.17
N LEU A 296 -9.98 -11.97 -17.48
CA LEU A 296 -9.27 -10.75 -17.09
C LEU A 296 -8.90 -9.88 -18.31
N ALA A 297 -8.45 -10.50 -19.41
CA ALA A 297 -8.06 -9.76 -20.61
C ALA A 297 -9.24 -8.96 -21.19
N THR A 298 -10.41 -9.61 -21.31
CA THR A 298 -11.64 -8.97 -21.77
C THR A 298 -12.10 -7.86 -20.80
N LEU A 299 -11.99 -8.09 -19.49
CA LEU A 299 -12.34 -7.08 -18.49
C LEU A 299 -11.42 -5.86 -18.53
N ARG A 300 -10.12 -6.04 -18.77
CA ARG A 300 -9.14 -4.95 -18.92
C ARG A 300 -9.44 -4.09 -20.13
N GLU A 301 -9.68 -4.72 -21.28
CA GLU A 301 -10.07 -4.04 -22.52
C GLU A 301 -11.34 -3.21 -22.35
N ALA A 302 -12.37 -3.79 -21.72
CA ALA A 302 -13.62 -3.10 -21.47
C ALA A 302 -13.52 -2.00 -20.41
N CYS A 303 -12.66 -2.18 -19.40
CA CYS A 303 -12.35 -1.14 -18.44
C CYS A 303 -11.67 0.04 -19.16
N CYS A 304 -10.67 -0.22 -20.00
CA CYS A 304 -10.00 0.80 -20.83
C CYS A 304 -11.02 1.55 -21.71
N HIS A 305 -11.93 0.83 -22.35
CA HIS A 305 -13.02 1.41 -23.13
C HIS A 305 -13.92 2.32 -22.30
N ALA A 306 -14.34 1.88 -21.12
CA ALA A 306 -15.19 2.66 -20.25
C ALA A 306 -14.50 3.93 -19.71
N LEU A 307 -13.21 3.85 -19.36
CA LEU A 307 -12.46 4.96 -18.80
C LEU A 307 -12.04 6.00 -19.84
N THR A 308 -11.91 5.61 -21.11
CA THR A 308 -11.50 6.51 -22.20
C THR A 308 -12.68 7.02 -23.05
N GLY A 309 -13.92 6.71 -22.66
CA GLY A 309 -15.09 7.08 -23.46
C GLY A 309 -15.10 6.40 -24.85
N GLY A 310 -14.49 5.24 -24.95
CA GLY A 310 -14.40 4.42 -26.16
C GLY A 310 -13.28 4.77 -27.13
N GLN A 311 -12.34 5.64 -26.76
CA GLN A 311 -11.18 5.97 -27.60
C GLN A 311 -10.15 4.84 -27.68
N HIS A 312 -10.02 4.06 -26.60
CA HIS A 312 -9.13 2.91 -26.51
C HIS A 312 -9.88 1.70 -25.94
N GLY A 313 -9.29 0.51 -26.05
CA GLY A 313 -9.90 -0.73 -25.60
C GLY A 313 -11.13 -1.15 -26.40
N THR A 314 -11.71 -2.29 -26.06
CA THR A 314 -12.91 -2.83 -26.72
C THR A 314 -14.08 -2.96 -25.74
N PRO A 315 -15.33 -2.64 -26.15
CA PRO A 315 -16.48 -2.83 -25.27
C PRO A 315 -16.69 -4.32 -24.99
N LEU A 316 -17.38 -4.64 -23.88
CA LEU A 316 -17.68 -6.03 -23.55
C LEU A 316 -18.46 -6.72 -24.67
N PRO A 317 -18.08 -7.95 -25.04
CA PRO A 317 -18.93 -8.77 -25.89
C PRO A 317 -20.24 -9.09 -25.17
N PRO A 318 -21.32 -9.43 -25.91
CA PRO A 318 -22.55 -9.93 -25.31
C PRO A 318 -22.24 -11.12 -24.38
N PRO A 319 -22.90 -11.24 -23.23
CA PRO A 319 -22.66 -12.34 -22.31
C PRO A 319 -22.95 -13.68 -23.00
N ASP A 320 -21.98 -14.59 -22.96
CA ASP A 320 -22.14 -15.95 -23.46
C ASP A 320 -22.72 -16.83 -22.34
N PRO A 321 -23.98 -17.31 -22.43
CA PRO A 321 -24.61 -18.14 -21.41
C PRO A 321 -23.90 -19.48 -21.18
N ALA A 322 -23.01 -19.91 -22.08
CA ALA A 322 -22.25 -21.17 -21.97
C ALA A 322 -20.92 -21.04 -21.21
N ARG A 323 -20.46 -19.82 -20.91
CA ARG A 323 -19.19 -19.54 -20.20
C ARG A 323 -19.45 -18.91 -18.83
N LEU A 324 -19.99 -19.69 -17.90
CA LEU A 324 -19.84 -19.34 -16.49
C LEU A 324 -18.41 -19.67 -16.08
N LEU A 325 -17.64 -18.68 -15.61
CA LEU A 325 -16.39 -18.97 -14.93
C LEU A 325 -16.68 -19.94 -13.76
N PRO A 326 -15.86 -20.98 -13.58
CA PRO A 326 -16.07 -21.94 -12.50
C PRO A 326 -16.13 -21.21 -11.16
N ARG A 327 -16.97 -21.72 -10.24
CA ARG A 327 -16.89 -21.27 -8.85
C ARG A 327 -15.48 -21.54 -8.34
N PRO A 328 -14.90 -20.61 -7.56
CA PRO A 328 -13.58 -20.77 -6.97
C PRO A 328 -13.43 -22.15 -6.34
N ARG A 329 -12.27 -22.79 -6.54
CA ARG A 329 -11.97 -23.98 -5.74
C ARG A 329 -11.87 -23.53 -4.29
N ALA A 330 -12.40 -24.33 -3.36
CA ALA A 330 -12.16 -24.08 -1.94
C ALA A 330 -10.66 -23.86 -1.75
N ALA A 331 -10.31 -22.74 -1.10
CA ALA A 331 -8.93 -22.32 -0.92
C ALA A 331 -8.08 -23.53 -0.52
N SER A 332 -7.00 -23.79 -1.27
CA SER A 332 -5.99 -24.70 -0.75
C SER A 332 -5.55 -24.14 0.61
N PRO A 333 -5.41 -24.97 1.65
CA PRO A 333 -4.89 -24.48 2.92
C PRO A 333 -3.55 -23.82 2.60
N ALA A 334 -3.46 -22.50 2.84
CA ALA A 334 -2.18 -21.83 2.81
C ALA A 334 -1.24 -22.65 3.70
N LEU A 335 -0.12 -23.09 3.14
CA LEU A 335 1.00 -23.67 3.85
C LEU A 335 1.63 -22.57 4.72
N GLN A 336 0.90 -22.12 5.72
CA GLN A 336 1.49 -21.54 6.92
C GLN A 336 1.29 -22.59 8.00
N PRO A 337 2.34 -23.33 8.42
CA PRO A 337 2.22 -24.18 9.59
C PRO A 337 1.71 -23.31 10.74
N SER A 338 0.62 -23.77 11.35
CA SER A 338 0.08 -23.21 12.59
C SER A 338 1.23 -23.04 13.59
N LEU A 339 1.36 -21.83 14.14
CA LEU A 339 2.39 -21.43 15.09
C LEU A 339 2.36 -22.24 16.42
N PHE A 340 1.44 -23.20 16.55
CA PHE A 340 1.17 -23.97 17.77
C PHE A 340 1.27 -25.50 17.62
N ASP A 341 1.61 -26.04 16.44
CA ASP A 341 1.64 -27.50 16.23
C ASP A 341 3.02 -28.16 16.49
N GLN A 342 3.97 -27.47 17.12
CA GLN A 342 5.24 -28.07 17.56
C GLN A 342 5.57 -27.72 19.01
N VAL A 343 4.84 -28.32 19.95
CA VAL A 343 5.36 -28.65 21.28
C VAL A 343 4.84 -30.04 21.62
N ASP A 344 5.67 -31.05 21.37
CA ASP A 344 5.74 -32.30 22.12
C ASP A 344 7.22 -32.68 22.28
#